data_AF-A0A0B1SRW3-F1
#
_entry.id   AF-A0A0B1SRW3-F1
#
_cell.length_a   1.000
_cell.length_b   1.000
_cell.length_c   1.000
_cell.angle_alpha   90.00
_cell.angle_beta   90.00
_cell.angle_gamma   90.00
#
_symmetry.space_group_name_H-M   'P 1'
#
loop_
_entity.id
_entity.type
_entity.pdbx_description
1 polymer ?
#
loop_
_entity_poly.entity_id
_entity_poly.type
_entity_poly.pdbx_seq_one_letter_code
_entity_poly.pdbx_strand_id
1 'polypeptide(L)'
;MHTEEDSEIREGHMRADIWGPTCCSFDIIENNRRLTTVKEGDWLLYPECGAYSLCLSTNFNGFCPPKILYVTSSSNWRNIKQNTRRRKVEEDDSIGEIFSKL
;
A
#
# COMPACT_ATOMS: atom_id res chain seq x y z
N MET A 1 -26.63 -13.98 26.30
CA MET A 1 -25.77 -15.00 26.93
C MET A 1 -24.41 -14.84 26.29
N HIS A 2 -23.60 -13.93 26.85
CA HIS A 2 -22.24 -13.69 26.41
C HIS A 2 -21.37 -14.77 27.05
N THR A 3 -20.83 -15.69 26.26
CA THR A 3 -19.83 -16.64 26.73
C THR A 3 -18.46 -15.98 26.58
N GLU A 4 -17.91 -15.56 27.71
CA GLU A 4 -16.54 -15.10 27.92
C GLU A 4 -15.56 -16.30 27.88
N GLU A 5 -15.37 -16.93 26.71
CA GLU A 5 -14.51 -18.14 26.60
C GLU A 5 -13.62 -18.20 25.35
N ASP A 6 -13.18 -17.06 24.80
CA ASP A 6 -12.18 -17.06 23.69
C ASP A 6 -10.79 -16.51 24.08
N SER A 7 -10.55 -16.34 25.38
CA SER A 7 -9.21 -16.07 25.91
C SER A 7 -8.43 -17.37 26.10
N GLU A 8 -7.64 -17.72 25.07
CA GLU A 8 -6.35 -18.42 25.10
C GLU A 8 -6.18 -19.46 23.97
N ILE A 9 -5.89 -18.99 22.75
CA ILE A 9 -4.97 -19.72 21.87
C ILE A 9 -3.97 -18.72 21.33
N ARG A 10 -2.87 -18.56 22.06
CA ARG A 10 -1.61 -18.12 21.48
C ARG A 10 -0.53 -19.10 21.90
N GLU A 11 -0.35 -20.15 21.10
CA GLU A 11 0.99 -20.65 20.85
C GLU A 11 1.12 -21.36 19.50
N GLY A 12 2.22 -21.03 18.81
CA GLY A 12 2.98 -22.05 18.09
C GLY A 12 3.30 -21.82 16.62
N HIS A 13 2.43 -21.14 15.86
CA HIS A 13 2.35 -21.13 14.38
C HIS A 13 1.33 -22.15 13.83
N MET A 14 0.70 -21.80 12.71
CA MET A 14 -0.23 -22.63 11.95
C MET A 14 0.21 -22.74 10.48
N ARG A 15 -0.36 -23.71 9.76
CA ARG A 15 -0.27 -23.79 8.29
C ARG A 15 -1.63 -23.48 7.70
N ALA A 16 -1.65 -22.59 6.70
CA ALA A 16 -2.87 -22.19 6.03
C ALA A 16 -2.59 -21.73 4.60
N ASP A 17 -3.63 -21.76 3.78
CA ASP A 17 -3.67 -21.08 2.50
C ASP A 17 -4.22 -19.66 2.71
N ILE A 18 -3.69 -18.68 1.99
CA ILE A 18 -4.13 -17.29 2.05
C ILE A 18 -4.91 -17.00 0.77
N TRP A 19 -6.20 -16.71 0.93
CA TRP A 19 -7.14 -16.47 -0.16
C TRP A 19 -7.45 -14.98 -0.29
N GLY A 20 -7.66 -14.54 -1.52
CA GLY A 20 -8.25 -13.24 -1.79
C GLY A 20 -9.76 -13.23 -1.56
N PRO A 21 -10.39 -12.05 -1.60
CA PRO A 21 -11.80 -11.90 -1.24
C PRO A 21 -12.78 -12.28 -2.35
N THR A 22 -12.31 -12.64 -3.55
CA THR A 22 -13.20 -12.89 -4.69
C THR A 22 -13.84 -14.28 -4.61
N CYS A 23 -14.92 -14.48 -5.36
CA CYS A 23 -15.58 -15.78 -5.49
C CYS A 23 -14.85 -16.70 -6.50
N CYS A 24 -13.68 -16.30 -6.99
CA CYS A 24 -12.91 -17.09 -7.95
C CYS A 24 -12.14 -18.19 -7.20
N SER A 25 -12.30 -19.45 -7.61
CA SER A 25 -11.59 -20.59 -7.01
C SER A 25 -10.07 -20.54 -7.19
N PHE A 26 -9.56 -19.62 -8.02
CA PHE A 26 -8.14 -19.42 -8.26
C PHE A 26 -7.59 -18.17 -7.56
N ASP A 27 -8.40 -17.46 -6.77
CA ASP A 27 -7.97 -16.29 -6.00
C ASP A 27 -7.20 -16.70 -4.73
N ILE A 28 -6.06 -17.36 -4.96
CA ILE A 28 -5.15 -17.84 -3.93
C ILE A 28 -3.86 -17.03 -4.02
N ILE A 29 -3.49 -16.38 -2.92
CA ILE A 29 -2.28 -15.55 -2.82
C ILE A 29 -1.08 -16.43 -2.48
N GLU A 30 -1.22 -17.30 -1.47
CA GLU A 30 -0.18 -18.24 -1.03
C GLU A 30 -0.80 -19.57 -0.63
N ASN A 31 -0.12 -20.68 -0.92
CA ASN A 31 -0.51 -22.02 -0.51
C ASN A 31 0.44 -22.57 0.58
N ASN A 32 -0.11 -23.31 1.53
CA ASN A 32 0.60 -24.03 2.60
C ASN A 32 1.62 -23.16 3.35
N ARG A 33 1.24 -21.93 3.64
CA ARG A 33 2.09 -20.95 4.31
C ARG A 33 2.13 -21.22 5.80
N ARG A 34 3.34 -21.22 6.38
CA ARG A 34 3.52 -21.23 7.83
C ARG A 34 3.42 -19.80 8.36
N LEU A 35 2.47 -19.56 9.25
CA LEU A 35 2.13 -18.25 9.81
C LEU A 35 2.08 -18.34 11.32
N THR A 36 2.20 -17.23 12.05
CA THR A 36 1.74 -17.19 13.44
C THR A 36 0.23 -17.48 13.47
N THR A 37 -0.29 -17.99 14.58
CA THR A 37 -1.74 -18.16 14.73
C THR A 37 -2.44 -16.80 14.58
N VAL A 38 -3.38 -16.71 13.63
CA VAL A 38 -4.14 -15.48 13.33
C VAL A 38 -5.61 -15.66 13.69
N LYS A 39 -6.28 -14.54 14.00
CA LYS A 39 -7.73 -14.47 14.19
C LYS A 39 -8.34 -13.44 13.25
N GLU A 40 -9.66 -13.48 13.09
CA GLU A 40 -10.40 -12.45 12.36
C GLU A 40 -10.07 -11.06 12.93
N GLY A 41 -9.79 -10.10 12.03
CA GLY A 41 -9.38 -8.75 12.39
C GLY A 41 -7.87 -8.54 12.52
N ASP A 42 -7.06 -9.61 12.54
CA ASP A 42 -5.60 -9.48 12.45
C ASP A 42 -5.18 -8.98 11.05
N TRP A 43 -4.04 -8.30 11.00
CA TRP A 43 -3.49 -7.73 9.77
C TRP A 43 -2.36 -8.58 9.19
N LEU A 44 -2.41 -8.82 7.89
CA LEU A 44 -1.32 -9.41 7.12
C LEU A 44 -0.58 -8.31 6.36
N LEU A 45 0.75 -8.28 6.46
CA LEU A 45 1.59 -7.29 5.78
C LEU A 45 2.31 -7.94 4.60
N TYR A 46 2.07 -7.42 3.40
CA TYR A 46 2.82 -7.74 2.19
C TYR A 46 3.72 -6.56 1.84
N PRO A 47 5.04 -6.63 2.11
CA PRO A 47 5.97 -5.58 1.70
C PRO A 47 6.20 -5.63 0.18
N GLU A 48 6.87 -4.60 -0.35
CA GLU A 48 7.34 -4.56 -1.74
C GLU A 48 6.24 -4.54 -2.82
N CYS A 49 4.97 -4.32 -2.45
CA CYS A 49 3.86 -4.15 -3.39
C CYS A 49 3.81 -2.75 -4.05
N GLY A 50 4.96 -2.14 -4.36
CA GLY A 50 5.02 -0.78 -4.93
C GLY A 50 4.97 -0.72 -6.46
N ALA A 51 5.51 -1.73 -7.13
CA ALA A 51 5.54 -1.82 -8.59
C ALA A 51 4.60 -2.94 -9.07
N TYR A 52 3.91 -2.71 -10.20
CA TYR A 52 3.05 -3.71 -10.87
C TYR A 52 1.93 -4.33 -10.02
N SER A 53 1.52 -3.66 -8.95
CA SER A 53 0.42 -4.07 -8.06
C SER A 53 -0.83 -3.22 -8.33
N LEU A 54 -0.83 -1.97 -7.86
CA LEU A 54 -1.97 -1.07 -7.94
C LEU A 54 -2.38 -0.77 -9.39
N CYS A 55 -1.41 -0.62 -10.30
CA CYS A 55 -1.70 -0.32 -11.71
C CYS A 55 -2.40 -1.48 -12.44
N LEU A 56 -2.37 -2.69 -11.89
CA LEU A 56 -3.08 -3.87 -12.42
C LEU A 56 -4.36 -4.19 -11.63
N SER A 57 -4.68 -3.43 -10.58
CA SER A 57 -5.88 -3.65 -9.79
C SER A 57 -7.16 -3.37 -10.59
N THR A 58 -8.20 -4.16 -10.33
CA THR A 58 -9.51 -4.02 -10.98
C THR A 58 -10.62 -4.02 -9.93
N ASN A 59 -11.84 -3.71 -10.37
CA ASN A 59 -13.05 -3.80 -9.54
C ASN A 59 -13.79 -5.14 -9.70
N PHE A 60 -13.08 -6.22 -10.01
CA PHE A 60 -13.69 -7.56 -10.13
C PHE A 60 -14.39 -7.95 -8.81
N ASN A 61 -15.57 -8.58 -8.92
CA ASN A 61 -16.48 -8.85 -7.80
C ASN A 61 -16.90 -7.62 -6.97
N GLY A 62 -16.72 -6.40 -7.48
CA GLY A 62 -17.11 -5.17 -6.80
C GLY A 62 -16.16 -4.72 -5.69
N PHE A 63 -15.00 -5.36 -5.51
CA PHE A 63 -14.00 -4.92 -4.55
C PHE A 63 -13.24 -3.71 -5.08
N CYS A 64 -13.16 -2.64 -4.30
CA CYS A 64 -12.38 -1.46 -4.67
C CYS A 64 -10.87 -1.70 -4.47
N PRO A 65 -10.01 -1.10 -5.31
CA PRO A 65 -8.58 -1.04 -5.03
C PRO A 65 -8.28 -0.46 -3.64
N PRO A 66 -7.16 -0.89 -3.01
CA PRO A 66 -6.81 -0.43 -1.67
C PRO A 66 -6.55 1.09 -1.64
N LYS A 67 -6.90 1.73 -0.53
CA LYS A 67 -6.58 3.15 -0.30
C LYS A 67 -5.07 3.33 -0.18
N ILE A 68 -4.52 4.35 -0.84
CA ILE A 68 -3.10 4.68 -0.77
C ILE A 68 -2.86 5.80 0.22
N LEU A 69 -2.01 5.53 1.21
CA LEU A 69 -1.53 6.52 2.16
C LEU A 69 -0.08 6.89 1.82
N TYR A 70 0.12 8.09 1.29
CA TYR A 70 1.46 8.63 1.04
C TYR A 70 2.05 9.18 2.34
N VAL A 71 3.24 8.71 2.70
CA VAL A 71 3.97 9.16 3.89
C VAL A 71 5.35 9.68 3.51
N THR A 72 5.83 10.68 4.23
CA THR A 72 7.17 11.24 4.03
C THR A 72 7.70 11.84 5.33
N SER A 73 9.02 11.80 5.53
CA SER A 73 9.64 12.44 6.69
C SER A 73 9.68 13.96 6.51
N SER A 74 9.71 14.71 7.62
CA SER A 74 9.83 16.18 7.57
C SER A 74 11.08 16.65 6.81
N SER A 75 12.17 15.88 6.85
CA SER A 75 13.39 16.15 6.08
C SER A 75 13.16 15.95 4.59
N ASN A 76 12.57 14.82 4.19
CA ASN A 76 12.26 14.56 2.78
C ASN A 76 11.28 15.60 2.24
N TRP A 77 10.27 15.99 3.02
CA TRP A 77 9.33 17.03 2.64
C TRP A 77 10.00 18.39 2.42
N ARG A 78 10.95 18.79 3.27
CA ARG A 78 11.75 20.00 3.06
C ARG A 78 12.55 19.92 1.76
N ASN A 79 13.19 18.79 1.49
CA ASN A 79 13.95 18.58 0.26
C ASN A 79 13.05 18.67 -0.98
N ILE A 80 11.89 18.00 -0.95
CA ILE A 80 10.87 18.08 -2.02
C ILE A 80 10.46 19.54 -2.24
N LYS A 81 10.07 20.26 -1.17
CA LYS A 81 9.67 21.67 -1.26
C LYS A 81 10.75 22.57 -1.87
N GLN A 82 12.01 22.40 -1.47
CA GLN A 82 13.12 23.18 -2.02
C GLN A 82 13.35 22.87 -3.50
N ASN A 83 13.33 21.59 -3.87
CA ASN A 83 13.56 21.16 -5.25
C ASN A 83 12.41 21.58 -6.19
N THR A 84 11.16 21.52 -5.72
CA THR A 84 10.01 22.02 -6.50
C THR A 84 10.07 23.54 -6.68
N ARG A 85 10.56 24.29 -5.69
CA ARG A 85 10.75 25.75 -5.82
C ARG A 85 11.85 26.10 -6.81
N ARG A 86 13.00 25.43 -6.76
CA ARG A 86 14.10 25.63 -7.72
C ARG A 86 13.63 25.48 -9.16
N ARG A 87 12.88 24.40 -9.45
CA ARG A 87 12.32 24.18 -10.78
C ARG A 87 11.44 25.33 -11.28
N LYS A 88 10.58 25.89 -10.42
CA LYS A 88 9.74 27.03 -10.81
C LYS A 88 10.54 28.29 -11.11
N VAL A 89 11.61 28.55 -10.34
CA VAL A 89 12.49 29.70 -10.58
C VAL A 89 13.24 29.52 -11.90
N GLU A 90 13.81 28.33 -12.14
CA GLU A 90 14.51 28.03 -13.40
C GLU A 90 13.59 28.15 -14.63
N GLU A 91 12.33 27.71 -14.51
CA GLU A 91 11.34 27.84 -15.58
C GLU A 91 10.93 29.30 -15.84
N ASP A 92 10.74 30.10 -14.79
CA ASP A 92 10.40 31.53 -14.90
C ASP A 92 11.56 32.36 -15.46
N ASP A 93 12.80 32.08 -15.02
CA ASP A 93 14.01 32.68 -15.56
C ASP A 93 14.18 32.35 -17.06
N SER A 94 13.92 31.09 -17.44
CA SER A 94 13.99 30.65 -18.84
C SER A 94 12.95 31.35 -19.72
N ILE A 95 11.72 31.52 -19.22
CA ILE A 95 10.65 32.23 -19.92
C ILE A 95 10.99 33.72 -20.05
N GLY A 96 11.52 34.36 -18.99
CA GLY A 96 11.98 35.74 -19.01
C GLY A 96 13.11 36.00 -20.01
N GLU A 97 14.08 35.07 -20.11
CA GLU A 97 15.15 35.15 -21.11
C GLU A 97 14.62 35.05 -22.55
N ILE A 98 13.58 34.25 -22.80
CA ILE A 98 12.96 34.14 -24.13
C ILE A 98 12.30 35.47 -24.52
N PHE A 99 11.53 36.08 -23.61
CA PHE A 99 10.84 37.34 -23.90
C PHE A 99 11.76 38.55 -24.01
N SER A 100 12.94 38.54 -23.37
CA SER A 100 13.93 39.63 -23.51
C SER A 100 14.70 39.63 -24.84
N LYS A 101 14.58 38.55 -25.63
CA LYS A 101 15.21 38.41 -26.97
C LYS A 101 14.24 38.69 -28.12
N LEU A 102 12.97 39.01 -27.82
CA LEU A 102 11.94 39.46 -28.78
C LEU A 102 11.86 40.99 -28.77
#